data_AF-A0A1Q8JZ81-F1
#
_entry.id   AF-A0A1Q8JZ81-F1
#
_cell.length_a   1.000
_cell.length_b   1.000
_cell.length_c   1.000
_cell.angle_alpha   90.00
_cell.angle_beta   90.00
_cell.angle_gamma   90.00
#
_symmetry.space_group_name_H-M   'P 1'
#
loop_
_entity.id
_entity.type
_entity.pdbx_description
1 polymer ?
#
loop_
_entity_poly.entity_id
_entity_poly.type
_entity_poly.pdbx_seq_one_letter_code
_entity_poly.pdbx_strand_id
1 'polypeptide(L)' 'MAAGTGTNWRDVADLAIDSMLKDPDSLKPANGDQTCRVRVLFLRNNRTNQTVRQQQFKMFTENGSNVVRSAFPDNRGC' A
#
# COMPACT_ATOMS: atom_id res chain seq x y z
N MET A 1 -18.45 20.54 -1.97
CA MET A 1 -18.11 19.40 -2.85
C MET A 1 -18.46 18.13 -2.08
N ALA A 2 -19.47 17.41 -2.55
CA ALA A 2 -20.20 16.38 -1.81
C ALA A 2 -19.36 15.14 -1.46
N ALA A 3 -19.69 14.56 -0.30
CA ALA A 3 -19.29 13.22 0.14
C ALA A 3 -20.19 12.16 -0.53
N GLY A 4 -19.59 11.05 -0.99
CA GLY A 4 -20.23 9.93 -1.70
C GLY A 4 -20.34 10.19 -3.21
N THR A 5 -19.76 9.44 -4.14
CA THR A 5 -19.48 7.99 -4.21
C THR A 5 -18.25 7.69 -5.08
N GLY A 6 -17.26 8.58 -5.09
CA GLY A 6 -16.08 8.48 -5.94
C GLY A 6 -14.77 8.53 -5.15
N THR A 7 -14.64 7.78 -4.06
CA THR A 7 -13.29 7.48 -3.55
C THR A 7 -12.64 6.69 -4.66
N ASN A 8 -11.73 7.33 -5.40
CA ASN A 8 -11.08 6.72 -6.55
C ASN A 8 -10.11 5.69 -5.98
N TRP A 9 -10.65 4.52 -5.60
CA TRP A 9 -9.90 3.45 -4.96
C TRP A 9 -8.75 2.97 -5.84
N ARG A 10 -8.86 3.21 -7.16
CA ARG A 10 -7.77 3.09 -8.12
C ARG A 10 -6.60 4.02 -7.81
N ASP A 11 -6.85 5.32 -7.60
CA ASP A 11 -5.79 6.28 -7.29
C ASP A 11 -5.12 5.94 -5.95
N VAL A 12 -5.90 5.50 -4.95
CA VAL A 12 -5.36 5.05 -3.66
C VAL A 12 -4.53 3.79 -3.83
N ALA A 13 -4.97 2.84 -4.65
CA ALA A 13 -4.22 1.62 -4.95
C ALA A 13 -2.93 1.93 -5.72
N ASP A 14 -2.96 2.86 -6.68
CA ASP A 14 -1.79 3.27 -7.46
C ASP A 14 -0.75 3.97 -6.58
N LEU A 15 -1.19 4.89 -5.71
CA LEU A 15 -0.35 5.51 -4.68
C LEU A 15 0.27 4.48 -3.72
N ALA A 16 -0.53 3.48 -3.30
CA ALA A 16 -0.01 2.40 -2.46
C ALA A 16 1.04 1.58 -3.19
N ILE A 17 0.79 1.16 -4.43
CA ILE A 17 1.72 0.35 -5.22
C ILE A 17 3.01 1.13 -5.48
N ASP A 18 2.93 2.37 -5.98
CA ASP A 18 4.10 3.21 -6.26
C ASP A 18 4.95 3.45 -4.99
N SER A 19 4.30 3.81 -3.89
CA SER A 19 5.00 4.04 -2.62
C SER A 19 5.66 2.78 -2.07
N MET A 20 5.03 1.61 -2.22
CA MET A 20 5.59 0.32 -1.81
C MET A 20 6.71 -0.18 -2.72
N LEU A 21 6.70 0.21 -4.00
CA LEU A 21 7.78 -0.11 -4.93
C LEU A 21 9.03 0.71 -4.64
N LYS A 22 8.87 1.97 -4.22
CA LYS A 22 9.96 2.90 -3.92
C LYS A 22 10.58 2.70 -2.55
N ASP A 23 9.75 2.60 -1.51
CA ASP A 23 10.19 2.67 -0.12
C ASP A 23 9.20 1.91 0.81
N PRO A 24 9.23 0.58 0.84
CA PRO A 24 8.37 -0.19 1.73
C PRO A 24 8.85 -0.12 3.18
N ASP A 25 7.92 -0.09 4.15
CA ASP A 25 8.26 -0.15 5.58
C ASP A 25 8.88 -1.52 5.95
N SER A 26 8.50 -2.58 5.24
CA SER A 26 9.09 -3.90 5.38
C SER A 26 9.26 -4.57 4.03
N LEU A 27 10.42 -5.17 3.81
CA LEU A 27 10.75 -5.96 2.64
C LEU A 27 11.35 -7.29 3.09
N LYS A 28 10.70 -8.41 2.75
CA LYS A 28 11.15 -9.75 3.14
C LYS A 28 10.97 -10.74 1.99
N PRO A 29 11.84 -11.76 1.87
CA PRO A 29 11.56 -12.88 0.98
C PRO A 29 10.28 -13.60 1.42
N ALA A 30 9.48 -14.02 0.45
CA ALA A 30 8.28 -14.82 0.63
C ALA A 30 8.39 -16.11 -0.19
N ASN A 31 7.53 -17.09 0.12
CA ASN A 31 7.57 -18.39 -0.56
C ASN A 31 7.30 -18.26 -2.06
N GLY A 32 7.98 -19.07 -2.87
CA GLY A 32 7.73 -19.19 -4.31
C GLY A 32 8.30 -18.05 -5.17
N ASP A 33 9.56 -17.69 -4.94
CA ASP A 33 10.31 -16.65 -5.69
C ASP A 33 9.64 -15.27 -5.64
N GLN A 34 9.10 -14.94 -4.48
CA GLN A 34 8.42 -13.67 -4.24
C GLN A 34 9.14 -12.84 -3.18
N THR A 35 9.00 -11.53 -3.30
CA THR A 35 9.34 -10.57 -2.26
C THR A 35 8.06 -9.96 -1.73
N CYS A 36 7.82 -10.12 -0.44
CA CYS A 36 6.74 -9.44 0.27
C CYS A 36 7.20 -8.04 0.65
N ARG A 37 6.38 -7.04 0.28
CA ARG A 37 6.54 -5.63 0.64
C ARG A 37 5.31 -5.20 1.42
N VAL A 38 5.51 -4.46 2.50
CA VAL A 38 4.41 -3.91 3.31
C VAL A 38 4.65 -2.42 3.52
N ARG A 39 3.58 -1.62 3.46
CA ARG A 39 3.59 -0.21 3.82
C ARG A 39 2.30 0.21 4.50
N VAL A 40 2.39 1.11 5.45
CA VAL A 40 1.26 1.75 6.10
C VAL A 40 1.01 3.11 5.45
N LEU A 41 -0.19 3.31 4.91
CA LEU A 41 -0.65 4.61 4.42
C LEU A 41 -1.56 5.28 5.43
N PHE A 42 -1.30 6.57 5.64
CA PHE A 42 -2.08 7.43 6.52
C PHE A 42 -2.84 8.47 5.70
N LEU A 43 -4.15 8.53 5.89
CA LEU A 43 -4.97 9.62 5.38
C LEU A 43 -4.98 10.73 6.41
N ARG A 44 -4.28 11.83 6.13
CA ARG A 44 -4.23 13.01 6.98
C ARG A 44 -5.18 14.09 6.47
N ASN A 45 -5.91 14.72 7.38
CA ASN A 45 -6.60 15.97 7.10
C ASN A 45 -5.59 17.11 7.21
N ASN A 46 -5.24 17.74 6.09
CA ASN A 46 -4.26 18.83 6.06
C ASN A 46 -4.73 20.12 6.76
N ARG A 47 -6.03 20.26 7.07
CA ARG A 47 -6.56 21.43 7.80
C ARG A 47 -6.44 21.29 9.31
N THR A 48 -6.77 20.10 9.84
CA THR A 48 -6.72 19.82 11.29
C THR A 48 -5.44 19.11 11.70
N ASN A 49 -4.60 18.74 10.74
CA ASN A 49 -3.40 17.93 10.93
C ASN A 49 -3.63 16.55 11.57
N GLN A 50 -4.89 16.10 11.68
CA GLN A 50 -5.27 14.83 12.26
C GLN A 50 -5.24 13.70 11.24
N THR A 51 -4.84 12.51 11.69
CA THR A 51 -4.97 11.27 10.93
C THR A 51 -6.43 10.81 11.00
N VAL A 52 -7.07 10.71 9.83
CA VAL A 52 -8.48 10.30 9.69
C VAL A 52 -8.58 8.80 9.47
N ARG A 53 -7.58 8.19 8.83
CA ARG A 53 -7.54 6.75 8.58
C ARG A 53 -6.10 6.26 8.45
N GLN A 54 -5.87 5.03 8.88
CA GLN A 54 -4.65 4.28 8.64
C GLN A 54 -5.01 2.96 7.96
N GLN A 55 -4.23 2.55 6.96
CA GLN A 55 -4.40 1.27 6.29
C GLN A 55 -3.04 0.67 5.95
N GLN A 56 -2.81 -0.58 6.35
CA GLN A 56 -1.66 -1.34 5.92
C GLN A 56 -1.98 -2.03 4.58
N PHE A 57 -1.01 -1.97 3.67
CA PHE A 57 -1.03 -2.64 2.38
C PHE A 57 0.10 -3.64 2.30
N LYS A 58 -0.21 -4.77 1.67
CA LYS A 58 0.71 -5.88 1.40
C LYS A 58 0.79 -6.10 -0.10
N MET A 59 1.99 -6.33 -0.59
CA MET A 59 2.28 -6.56 -1.99
C MET A 59 3.29 -7.68 -2.12
N PHE A 60 3.09 -8.54 -3.10
CA PHE A 60 4.05 -9.54 -3.53
C PHE A 60 4.60 -9.15 -4.89
N THR A 61 5.91 -8.97 -4.97
CA THR A 61 6.63 -8.80 -6.23
C THR A 61 7.40 -10.08 -6.56
N GLU A 62 7.78 -10.26 -7.81
CA GLU A 62 8.81 -11.23 -8.17
C GLU A 62 10.13 -10.89 -7.48
N ASN A 63 10.89 -11.93 -7.08
CA ASN A 63 12.15 -11.75 -6.38
C ASN A 63 13.15 -10.96 -7.23
N GLY A 64 13.76 -9.93 -6.64
CA GLY A 64 14.73 -9.06 -7.33
C GLY A 64 14.13 -8.16 -8.42
N SER A 65 12.80 -8.09 -8.54
CA SER A 65 12.09 -7.32 -9.57
C SER A 65 10.97 -6.47 -8.97
N ASN A 66 10.49 -5.50 -9.74
CA ASN A 66 9.32 -4.67 -9.42
C ASN A 66 8.04 -5.16 -10.11
N VAL A 67 8.06 -6.36 -10.71
CA VAL A 67 6.88 -6.99 -11.28
C VAL A 67 5.92 -7.38 -10.16
N VAL A 68 4.78 -6.70 -10.09
CA VAL A 68 3.75 -6.90 -9.06
C VAL A 68 2.90 -8.12 -9.42
N ARG A 69 2.86 -9.12 -8.54
CA ARG A 69 1.98 -10.30 -8.66
C ARG A 69 0.62 -10.06 -8.01
N SER A 70 0.61 -9.42 -6.85
CA SER A 70 -0.61 -9.08 -6.13
C SER A 70 -0.36 -7.93 -5.16
N ALA A 71 -1.34 -7.05 -4.98
CA ALA A 71 -1.33 -5.99 -3.97
C ALA A 71 -2.73 -5.89 -3.37
N PHE A 72 -2.81 -5.86 -2.04
CA PHE A 72 -4.09 -5.82 -1.32
C PHE A 72 -3.94 -5.25 0.09
N PRO A 73 -5.01 -4.66 0.65
CA PRO A 73 -5.00 -4.26 2.06
C PRO A 73 -4.93 -5.49 2.96
N ASP A 74 -3.94 -5.53 3.86
CA ASP A 74 -3.81 -6.59 4.87
C ASP A 74 -3.17 -6.01 6.12
N ASN A 75 -3.79 -6.26 7.28
CA ASN A 75 -3.28 -5.84 8.57
C ASN A 75 -2.21 -6.80 9.11
N ARG A 76 -1.94 -7.91 8.44
CA ARG A 76 -0.84 -8.83 8.73
C ARG A 76 0.40 -8.41 7.95
N GLY A 77 1.56 -8.40 8.59
CA GLY A 77 2.83 -8.09 7.94
C GLY A 77 3.30 -9.16 6.96
N CYS A 78 4.51 -8.94 6.42
CA CYS A 78 5.43 -9.99 6.04
C CYS A 78 6.14 -10.50 7.31
#